data_AF-A0A1I3PI86-F1
#
_entry.id   AF-A0A1I3PI86-F1
#
_cell.length_a   1.000
_cell.length_b   1.000
_cell.length_c   1.000
_cell.angle_alpha   90.00
_cell.angle_beta   90.00
_cell.angle_gamma   90.00
#
_symmetry.space_group_name_H-M   'P 1'
#
loop_
_entity.id
_entity.type
_entity.pdbx_description
1 polymer ?
#
loop_
_entity_poly.entity_id
_entity_poly.type
_entity_poly.pdbx_seq_one_letter_code
_entity_poly.pdbx_strand_id
1 'polypeptide(L)'
;MEDYLKQAIEIVKAQASVRNMNEEEITSMIKALAGSIRGVDEGGAPVVETGPAIDPKNAIREKSVLCCECGKSFKVLTKRHLAAHGLTPEQYKEKYGYKKGTSLVAKSLARDRRKTMQDMKLWEKRKKASKAE
;
A
#
# COMPACT_ATOMS: atom_id res chain seq x y z
N MET A 1 -6.07 26.45 18.29
CA MET A 1 -6.97 25.66 17.40
C MET A 1 -7.10 26.30 16.02
N GLU A 2 -7.07 27.64 15.92
CA GLU A 2 -7.03 28.37 14.64
C GLU A 2 -5.67 28.28 13.91
N ASP A 3 -4.58 28.01 14.63
CA ASP A 3 -3.22 27.94 14.05
C ASP A 3 -3.04 26.77 13.08
N TYR A 4 -3.58 25.59 13.40
CA TYR A 4 -3.46 24.41 12.52
C TYR A 4 -4.27 24.58 11.22
N LEU A 5 -5.40 25.28 11.29
CA LEU A 5 -6.20 25.60 10.11
C LEU A 5 -5.41 26.54 9.19
N LYS A 6 -4.75 27.56 9.76
CA LYS A 6 -3.92 28.50 9.02
C LYS A 6 -2.74 27.79 8.34
N GLN A 7 -2.06 26.89 9.04
CA GLN A 7 -0.98 26.07 8.48
C GLN A 7 -1.47 25.14 7.36
N ALA A 8 -2.63 24.49 7.54
CA ALA A 8 -3.21 23.64 6.51
C ALA A 8 -3.55 24.42 5.23
N ILE A 9 -4.08 25.64 5.36
CA ILE A 9 -4.37 26.52 4.22
C ILE A 9 -3.09 26.92 3.47
N GLU A 10 -1.99 27.21 4.18
CA GLU A 10 -0.71 27.53 3.52
C GLU A 10 -0.16 26.35 2.70
N ILE A 11 -0.26 25.13 3.23
CA ILE A 11 0.16 23.92 2.52
C ILE A 11 -0.69 23.70 1.26
N VAL A 12 -2.02 23.88 1.38
CA VAL A 12 -2.92 23.71 0.23
C VAL A 12 -2.71 24.80 -0.82
N LYS A 13 -2.42 26.04 -0.41
CA LYS A 13 -2.06 27.14 -1.31
C LYS A 13 -0.79 26.83 -2.11
N ALA A 14 0.24 26.28 -1.45
CA ALA A 14 1.45 25.83 -2.13
C ALA A 14 1.15 24.71 -3.14
N GLN A 15 0.30 23.74 -2.77
CA GLN A 15 -0.08 22.63 -3.64
C GLN A 15 -0.91 23.08 -4.86
N ALA A 16 -1.86 24.00 -4.65
CA ALA A 16 -2.68 24.58 -5.71
C ALA A 16 -1.84 25.42 -6.70
N SER A 17 -0.68 25.91 -6.28
CA SER A 17 0.28 26.60 -7.16
C SER A 17 1.04 25.64 -8.08
N VAL A 18 1.11 24.35 -7.73
CA VAL A 18 1.81 23.30 -8.50
C VAL A 18 0.87 22.60 -9.48
N ARG A 19 -0.41 22.44 -9.10
CA ARG A 19 -1.42 21.74 -9.89
C ARG A 19 -2.78 22.39 -9.71
N ASN A 20 -3.56 22.50 -10.80
CA ASN A 20 -4.98 22.86 -10.72
C ASN A 20 -5.76 21.82 -9.91
N MET A 21 -6.46 22.30 -8.89
CA MET A 21 -7.30 21.51 -7.98
C MET A 21 -8.75 21.95 -8.10
N ASN A 22 -9.68 21.01 -7.95
CA ASN A 22 -11.11 21.32 -7.87
C ASN A 22 -11.48 21.80 -6.46
N GLU A 23 -12.59 22.54 -6.36
CA GLU A 23 -13.06 23.11 -5.09
C GLU A 23 -13.23 22.03 -4.01
N GLU A 24 -13.85 20.90 -4.35
CA GLU A 24 -14.05 19.77 -3.43
C GLU A 24 -12.72 19.16 -2.93
N GLU A 25 -11.71 19.09 -3.79
CA GLU A 25 -10.38 18.57 -3.44
C GLU A 25 -9.67 19.51 -2.44
N ILE A 26 -9.82 20.83 -2.63
CA ILE A 26 -9.26 21.85 -1.74
C ILE A 26 -9.88 21.73 -0.35
N THR A 27 -11.21 21.68 -0.24
CA THR A 27 -11.89 21.58 1.06
C THR A 27 -11.59 20.26 1.77
N SER A 28 -11.48 19.16 1.01
CA SER A 28 -11.11 17.85 1.55
C SER A 28 -9.68 17.85 2.09
N MET A 29 -8.71 18.40 1.35
CA MET A 29 -7.31 18.45 1.79
C MET A 29 -7.11 19.35 3.02
N ILE A 30 -7.79 20.50 3.10
CA ILE A 30 -7.70 21.38 4.27
C ILE A 30 -8.15 20.65 5.55
N LYS A 31 -9.28 19.93 5.50
CA LYS A 31 -9.81 19.16 6.63
C LYS A 31 -8.86 18.04 7.05
N ALA A 32 -8.36 17.27 6.09
CA ALA A 32 -7.45 16.16 6.34
C ALA A 32 -6.12 16.64 6.94
N LEU A 33 -5.54 17.72 6.43
CA LEU A 33 -4.29 18.30 6.93
C LEU A 33 -4.47 18.92 8.32
N ALA A 34 -5.53 19.69 8.56
CA ALA A 34 -5.79 20.27 9.87
C ALA A 34 -5.98 19.18 10.95
N GLY A 35 -6.69 18.09 10.62
CA GLY A 35 -6.84 16.92 11.50
C GLY A 35 -5.52 16.17 11.73
N SER A 36 -4.71 15.99 10.68
CA SER A 36 -3.42 15.33 10.77
C SER A 36 -2.40 16.12 11.60
N ILE A 37 -2.29 17.43 11.39
CA ILE A 37 -1.39 18.31 12.14
C ILE A 37 -1.79 18.33 13.61
N ARG A 38 -3.09 18.46 13.89
CA ARG A 38 -3.62 18.39 15.25
C ARG A 38 -3.30 17.04 15.92
N GLY A 39 -3.48 15.94 15.20
CA GLY A 39 -3.15 14.61 15.71
C GLY A 39 -1.66 14.46 16.06
N VAL A 40 -0.76 15.02 15.23
CA VAL A 40 0.68 15.03 15.49
C VAL A 40 1.03 15.88 16.72
N ASP A 41 0.41 17.05 16.87
CA ASP A 41 0.67 17.98 17.98
C ASP A 41 0.15 17.44 19.33
N GLU A 42 -1.03 16.82 19.33
CA GLU A 42 -1.62 16.19 20.53
C GLU A 42 -0.97 14.83 20.87
N GLY A 43 0.12 14.44 20.20
CA GLY A 43 0.84 13.18 20.45
C GLY A 43 0.07 11.92 20.03
N GLY A 44 -1.02 12.08 19.28
CA GLY A 44 -1.76 10.99 18.67
C GLY A 44 -0.99 10.41 17.49
N ALA A 45 -0.67 9.12 17.56
CA ALA A 45 -0.19 8.37 16.39
C ALA A 45 -1.08 8.69 15.18
N PRO A 46 -0.52 8.86 13.97
CA PRO A 46 -1.28 9.33 12.81
C PRO A 46 -2.50 8.43 12.64
N VAL A 47 -3.68 9.01 12.81
CA VAL A 47 -4.93 8.38 12.39
C VAL A 47 -4.80 8.29 10.88
N VAL A 48 -4.28 7.15 10.43
CA VAL A 48 -4.36 6.73 9.04
C VAL A 48 -5.84 6.67 8.77
N GLU A 49 -6.39 7.74 8.20
CA GLU A 49 -7.77 7.76 7.74
C GLU A 49 -7.93 6.52 6.87
N THR A 50 -8.68 5.56 7.41
CA THR A 50 -9.14 4.37 6.72
C THR A 50 -10.02 4.86 5.60
N GLY A 51 -9.38 5.13 4.45
CA GLY A 51 -10.06 5.37 3.20
C GLY A 51 -11.05 4.24 2.93
N PRO A 52 -12.14 4.53 2.21
CA PRO A 52 -13.29 3.64 2.04
C PRO A 52 -12.83 2.24 1.60
N ALA A 53 -13.49 1.23 2.15
CA ALA A 53 -13.30 -0.22 1.94
C ALA A 53 -12.53 -0.50 0.64
N ILE A 54 -11.22 -0.70 0.78
CA ILE A 54 -10.32 -0.81 -0.37
C ILE A 54 -10.74 -2.05 -1.15
N ASP A 55 -11.23 -1.84 -2.37
CA ASP A 55 -11.56 -2.95 -3.27
C ASP A 55 -10.36 -3.91 -3.33
N PRO A 56 -10.56 -5.20 -3.05
CA PRO A 56 -9.46 -6.17 -3.09
C PRO A 56 -8.82 -6.26 -4.48
N LYS A 57 -9.53 -5.87 -5.55
CA LYS A 57 -8.98 -5.74 -6.90
C LYS A 57 -7.98 -4.57 -7.02
N ASN A 58 -8.15 -3.49 -6.26
CA ASN A 58 -7.33 -2.28 -6.29
C ASN A 58 -6.26 -2.24 -5.17
N ALA A 59 -6.31 -3.19 -4.24
CA ALA A 59 -5.33 -3.29 -3.15
C ALA A 59 -3.91 -3.56 -3.66
N ILE A 60 -3.73 -4.27 -4.78
CA ILE A 60 -2.41 -4.56 -5.38
C ILE A 60 -2.08 -3.50 -6.45
N ARG A 61 -1.31 -2.48 -6.05
CA ARG A 61 -0.82 -1.41 -6.94
C ARG A 61 0.54 -1.76 -7.56
N GLU A 62 1.03 -0.88 -8.44
CA GLU A 62 2.33 -1.06 -9.09
C GLU A 62 3.50 -1.03 -8.12
N LYS A 63 3.53 -0.04 -7.22
CA LYS A 63 4.64 0.20 -6.28
C LYS A 63 4.38 -0.31 -4.85
N SER A 64 3.13 -0.61 -4.50
CA SER A 64 2.73 -1.03 -3.16
C SER A 64 1.49 -1.92 -3.18
N VAL A 65 1.23 -2.61 -2.08
CA VAL A 65 0.06 -3.41 -1.78
C VAL A 65 -0.53 -2.90 -0.48
N LEU A 66 -1.81 -2.60 -0.48
CA LEU A 66 -2.56 -2.18 0.70
C LEU A 66 -3.11 -3.43 1.41
N CYS A 67 -2.98 -3.47 2.73
CA CYS A 67 -3.67 -4.49 3.52
C CYS A 67 -5.13 -4.06 3.71
N CYS A 68 -6.07 -4.91 3.31
CA CYS A 68 -7.49 -4.64 3.43
C CYS A 68 -8.02 -4.70 4.88
N GLU A 69 -7.25 -5.26 5.82
CA GLU A 69 -7.62 -5.32 7.25
C GLU A 69 -7.15 -4.08 8.02
N CYS A 70 -6.00 -3.50 7.65
CA CYS A 70 -5.40 -2.40 8.42
C CYS A 70 -5.08 -1.13 7.62
N GLY A 71 -5.38 -1.11 6.32
CA GLY A 71 -5.14 0.05 5.44
C GLY A 71 -3.66 0.38 5.17
N LYS A 72 -2.71 -0.29 5.84
CA LYS A 72 -1.28 -0.03 5.71
C LYS A 72 -0.75 -0.45 4.34
N SER A 73 0.15 0.36 3.78
CA SER A 73 0.81 0.07 2.51
C SER A 73 2.14 -0.65 2.71
N PHE A 74 2.36 -1.72 1.96
CA PHE A 74 3.56 -2.55 2.00
C PHE A 74 4.04 -2.89 0.59
N LYS A 75 5.32 -3.18 0.38
CA LYS A 75 5.78 -3.73 -0.91
C LYS A 75 5.38 -5.20 -1.09
N VAL A 76 5.27 -5.92 0.02
CA VAL A 76 4.88 -7.34 0.09
C VAL A 76 3.97 -7.52 1.29
N LEU A 77 2.79 -8.11 1.10
CA LEU A 77 1.99 -8.61 2.21
C LEU A 77 2.64 -9.91 2.71
N THR A 78 3.36 -9.81 3.82
CA THR A 78 4.09 -10.95 4.40
C THR A 78 3.17 -11.83 5.22
N LYS A 79 3.53 -13.12 5.33
CA LYS A 79 2.86 -14.07 6.22
C LYS A 79 2.87 -13.61 7.69
N ARG A 80 3.95 -12.95 8.13
CA ARG A 80 4.07 -12.36 9.47
C ARG A 80 3.00 -11.29 9.72
N HIS A 81 2.77 -10.42 8.74
CA HIS A 81 1.76 -9.38 8.89
C HIS A 81 0.33 -9.95 8.93
N LEU A 82 0.05 -10.94 8.08
CA LEU A 82 -1.25 -11.63 8.09
C LEU A 82 -1.48 -12.42 9.40
N ALA A 83 -0.43 -13.04 9.95
CA ALA A 83 -0.48 -13.74 11.22
C ALA A 83 -0.77 -12.80 12.41
N ALA A 84 -0.33 -11.53 12.35
CA ALA A 84 -0.70 -10.53 13.35
C ALA A 84 -2.21 -10.22 13.36
N HIS A 85 -2.90 -10.48 12.24
CA HIS A 85 -4.36 -10.39 12.13
C HIS A 85 -5.05 -11.74 12.35
N GLY A 86 -4.33 -12.79 12.76
CA GLY A 86 -4.87 -14.14 12.92
C GLY A 86 -5.26 -14.82 11.60
N LEU A 87 -4.83 -14.28 10.45
CA LEU A 87 -5.21 -14.77 9.14
C LEU A 87 -4.06 -15.51 8.46
N THR A 88 -4.39 -16.61 7.80
CA THR A 88 -3.48 -17.25 6.86
C THR A 88 -3.57 -16.58 5.48
N PRO A 89 -2.55 -16.70 4.62
CA PRO A 89 -2.59 -16.16 3.26
C PRO A 89 -3.75 -16.71 2.43
N GLU A 90 -4.23 -17.91 2.73
CA GLU A 90 -5.34 -18.55 2.04
C GLU A 90 -6.67 -18.00 2.54
N GLN A 91 -6.87 -17.92 3.86
CA GLN A 91 -8.04 -17.30 4.46
C GLN A 91 -8.17 -15.82 4.08
N TYR A 92 -7.07 -15.07 4.05
CA TYR A 92 -7.08 -13.69 3.57
C TYR A 92 -7.51 -13.61 2.10
N LYS A 93 -7.08 -14.55 1.26
CA LYS A 93 -7.51 -14.58 -0.15
C LYS A 93 -8.97 -14.90 -0.31
N GLU A 94 -9.48 -15.85 0.47
CA GLU A 94 -10.88 -16.26 0.45
C GLU A 94 -11.81 -15.15 0.97
N LYS A 95 -11.47 -14.56 2.13
CA LYS A 95 -12.20 -13.44 2.76
C LYS A 95 -12.37 -12.25 1.83
N TYR A 96 -11.38 -11.98 0.98
CA TYR A 96 -11.35 -10.85 0.06
C TYR A 96 -11.56 -11.23 -1.42
N GLY A 97 -11.91 -12.49 -1.72
CA GLY A 97 -12.23 -12.93 -3.09
C GLY A 97 -11.05 -12.93 -4.08
N TYR A 98 -9.81 -13.03 -3.62
CA TYR A 98 -8.64 -13.16 -4.51
C TYR A 98 -8.58 -14.55 -5.15
N LYS A 99 -8.25 -14.61 -6.45
CA LYS A 99 -8.06 -15.90 -7.15
C LYS A 99 -6.93 -16.71 -6.51
N LYS A 100 -7.13 -18.03 -6.37
CA LYS A 100 -6.10 -18.97 -5.91
C LYS A 100 -4.86 -18.85 -6.82
N GLY A 101 -3.70 -18.53 -6.24
CA GLY A 101 -2.44 -18.26 -6.96
C GLY A 101 -2.09 -16.79 -7.16
N THR A 102 -2.95 -15.85 -6.78
CA THR A 102 -2.62 -14.41 -6.87
C THR A 102 -1.48 -14.07 -5.91
N SER A 103 -0.48 -13.33 -6.40
CA SER A 103 0.65 -12.85 -5.59
C SER A 103 0.25 -11.62 -4.79
N LEU A 104 0.41 -11.67 -3.46
CA LEU A 104 0.17 -10.55 -2.55
C LEU A 104 1.39 -9.60 -2.50
N VAL A 105 1.93 -9.27 -3.67
CA VAL A 105 3.19 -8.54 -3.85
C VAL A 105 2.95 -7.43 -4.87
N ALA A 106 3.62 -6.30 -4.70
CA ALA A 106 3.56 -5.20 -5.67
C ALA A 106 3.95 -5.69 -7.07
N LYS A 107 3.25 -5.21 -8.11
CA LYS A 107 3.43 -5.72 -9.49
C LYS A 107 4.85 -5.51 -10.00
N SER A 108 5.48 -4.38 -9.66
CA SER A 108 6.89 -4.07 -9.97
C SER A 108 7.82 -5.14 -9.40
N LEU A 109 7.75 -5.38 -8.09
CA LEU A 109 8.61 -6.35 -7.42
C LEU A 109 8.39 -7.79 -7.93
N ALA A 110 7.15 -8.16 -8.26
CA ALA A 110 6.85 -9.45 -8.87
C ALA A 110 7.49 -9.60 -10.27
N ARG A 111 7.49 -8.52 -11.08
CA ARG A 111 8.14 -8.47 -12.39
C ARG A 111 9.67 -8.56 -12.24
N ASP A 112 10.26 -7.81 -11.32
CA ASP A 112 11.71 -7.80 -11.08
C ASP A 112 12.22 -9.16 -10.63
N ARG A 113 11.48 -9.83 -9.74
CA ARG A 113 11.79 -11.21 -9.32
C ARG A 113 11.70 -12.18 -10.49
N ARG A 114 10.67 -12.07 -11.34
CA ARG A 114 10.53 -12.92 -12.53
C ARG A 114 11.69 -12.70 -13.51
N LYS A 115 12.09 -11.45 -13.74
CA LYS A 115 13.23 -11.09 -14.61
C LYS A 115 14.53 -11.68 -14.07
N THR A 116 14.82 -11.45 -12.79
CA THR A 116 16.03 -11.98 -12.13
C THR A 116 16.09 -13.51 -12.21
N MET A 117 14.95 -14.19 -12.00
CA MET A 117 14.87 -15.64 -12.15
C MET A 117 15.15 -16.10 -13.58
N GLN A 118 14.65 -15.36 -14.59
CA GLN A 118 14.90 -15.64 -16.00
C GLN A 118 16.38 -15.47 -16.35
N ASP A 119 16.99 -14.37 -15.89
CA ASP A 119 18.42 -14.09 -16.12
C ASP A 119 19.32 -15.15 -15.48
N MET A 120 18.97 -15.61 -14.27
CA MET A 120 19.74 -16.63 -13.55
C MET A 120 19.58 -18.05 -14.13
N LYS A 121 18.56 -18.31 -14.95
CA LYS A 121 18.23 -19.63 -15.53
C LYS A 121 18.42 -20.80 -14.56
N LEU A 122 17.97 -20.64 -13.33
CA LEU A 122 18.28 -21.58 -12.24
C LEU A 122 17.80 -23.01 -12.53
N TRP A 123 16.76 -23.16 -13.36
CA TRP A 123 16.22 -24.45 -13.80
C TRP A 123 17.14 -25.19 -14.81
N GLU A 124 17.97 -24.48 -15.59
CA GLU A 124 18.96 -25.11 -16.46
C GLU A 124 20.12 -25.69 -15.64
N LYS A 125 20.55 -24.99 -14.59
CA LYS A 125 21.57 -25.49 -13.64
C LYS A 125 21.09 -26.76 -12.93
N ARG A 126 19.81 -26.81 -12.53
CA ARG A 126 19.22 -27.99 -11.88
C ARG A 126 19.10 -29.19 -12.84
N LYS A 127 18.78 -28.96 -14.11
CA LYS A 127 18.72 -30.01 -15.15
C LYS A 127 20.09 -30.64 -15.45
N LYS A 128 21.17 -29.86 -15.35
CA LYS A 128 22.55 -30.38 -15.48
C LYS A 128 22.94 -31.26 -14.30
N ALA A 129 22.58 -30.88 -13.07
CA ALA A 129 22.85 -31.68 -11.87
C ALA A 129 22.11 -33.04 -11.91
N SER A 130 20.83 -33.06 -12.32
CA SER A 130 20.05 -34.29 -12.45
C SER A 130 20.41 -35.18 -13.66
N LYS A 131 21.32 -34.73 -14.54
CA LYS A 131 21.83 -35.52 -15.69
C LYS A 131 23.24 -36.06 -15.44
N ALA A 132 23.87 -35.66 -14.35
CA ALA A 132 25.23 -36.06 -13.96
C ALA A 132 25.23 -37.15 -12.86
N GLU A 133 24.04 -37.66 -12.52
CA GLU A 133 23.75 -38.78 -11.62
C GLU A 133 23.07 -39.88 -12.45
#